data_AF-A0A1H5DP54-F1
#
_entry.id   AF-A0A1H5DP54-F1
#
_cell.length_a   1.000
_cell.length_b   1.000
_cell.length_c   1.000
_cell.angle_alpha   90.00
_cell.angle_beta   90.00
_cell.angle_gamma   90.00
#
_symmetry.space_group_name_H-M   'P 1'
#
loop_
_entity.id
_entity.type
_entity.pdbx_description
1 polymer ?
#
loop_
_entity_poly.entity_id
_entity_poly.type
_entity_poly.pdbx_seq_one_letter_code
_entity_poly.pdbx_strand_id
1 'polypeptide(L)' 'MSQSTEELSHAVVGQLMAVIGAPDDEQVAEAADASVRALDERLRAEAAA' A
#
# COMPACT_ATOMS: atom_id res chain seq x y z
N MET A 1 7.72 6.09 -14.17
CA MET A 1 8.63 5.15 -13.50
C MET A 1 7.74 4.18 -12.75
N SER A 2 7.54 2.97 -13.29
CA SER A 2 6.70 1.96 -12.65
C SER A 2 7.35 1.60 -11.31
N GLN A 3 6.66 1.83 -10.18
CA GLN A 3 7.15 1.40 -8.88
C GLN A 3 7.34 -0.11 -8.89
N SER A 4 8.47 -0.58 -8.36
CA SER A 4 8.74 -2.00 -8.17
C SER A 4 7.84 -2.57 -7.07
N THR A 5 7.55 -3.86 -7.14
CA THR A 5 6.72 -4.57 -6.16
C THR A 5 7.32 -4.50 -4.74
N GLU A 6 8.66 -4.45 -4.62
CA GLU A 6 9.34 -4.19 -3.34
C GLU A 6 9.05 -2.78 -2.79
N GLU A 7 9.05 -1.75 -3.65
CA GLU A 7 8.77 -0.37 -3.23
C GLU A 7 7.31 -0.23 -2.74
N LEU A 8 6.37 -0.89 -3.43
CA LEU A 8 4.97 -0.94 -3.03
C LEU A 8 4.78 -1.71 -1.70
N SER A 9 5.51 -2.81 -1.52
CA SER A 9 5.48 -3.58 -0.26
C SER A 9 6.02 -2.75 0.91
N HIS A 10 7.11 -2.00 0.70
CA HIS A 10 7.65 -1.10 1.72
C HIS A 10 6.67 0.04 2.05
N ALA A 11 6.00 0.60 1.04
CA ALA A 11 4.98 1.62 1.24
C ALA A 11 3.80 1.11 2.08
N VAL A 12 3.30 -0.10 1.81
CA VAL A 12 2.22 -0.73 2.61
C VAL A 12 2.64 -0.92 4.08
N VAL A 13 3.86 -1.36 4.34
CA VAL A 13 4.37 -1.51 5.72
C VAL A 13 4.47 -0.15 6.42
N GLY A 14 4.93 0.89 5.72
CA GLY A 14 4.97 2.26 6.24
C GLY A 14 3.58 2.78 6.61
N GLN A 15 2.58 2.54 5.75
CA GLN A 15 1.20 2.93 6.02
C GLN A 15 0.59 2.15 7.19
N LEU A 16 0.89 0.86 7.33
CA LEU A 16 0.45 0.08 8.49
C LEU A 16 0.97 0.67 9.81
N MET A 17 2.24 1.07 9.83
CA MET A 17 2.82 1.75 11.00
C MET A 17 2.14 3.09 11.29
N ALA A 18 1.77 3.85 10.25
CA ALA A 18 1.03 5.10 10.40
C ALA A 18 -0.37 4.88 10.99
N VAL A 19 -1.12 3.88 10.50
CA VAL A 19 -2.45 3.51 11.03
C VAL A 19 -2.36 3.08 12.50
N ILE A 20 -1.32 2.33 12.88
CA ILE A 20 -1.11 1.97 14.30
C ILE A 20 -0.87 3.20 15.17
N GLY A 21 -0.18 4.22 14.64
CA GLY A 21 0.08 5.48 15.35
C GLY A 21 -1.10 6.44 15.41
N ALA A 22 -2.03 6.37 14.44
CA ALA A 22 -3.19 7.24 14.33
C ALA A 22 -4.40 6.47 13.76
N PRO A 23 -5.01 5.57 14.53
CA PRO A 23 -6.06 4.67 14.04
C PRO A 23 -7.38 5.38 13.67
N ASP A 24 -7.64 6.54 14.28
CA ASP A 24 -8.84 7.35 14.05
C ASP A 24 -8.63 8.45 12.99
N ASP A 25 -7.45 8.53 12.36
CA ASP A 25 -7.18 9.51 11.32
C ASP A 25 -7.63 8.97 9.96
N GLU A 26 -8.72 9.55 9.44
CA GLU A 26 -9.33 9.17 8.16
C GLU A 26 -8.35 9.30 6.99
N GLN A 27 -7.50 10.33 6.97
CA GLN A 27 -6.52 10.52 5.89
C GLN A 27 -5.44 9.44 5.91
N VAL A 28 -5.04 9.00 7.11
CA VAL A 28 -4.10 7.88 7.27
C VAL A 28 -4.73 6.57 6.78
N ALA A 29 -6.02 6.34 7.09
CA ALA A 29 -6.75 5.19 6.60
C ALA A 29 -6.89 5.19 5.06
N GLU A 30 -7.23 6.32 4.44
CA GLU A 30 -7.33 6.46 2.99
C GLU A 30 -5.99 6.21 2.28
N ALA A 31 -4.89 6.76 2.82
CA ALA A 31 -3.55 6.58 2.27
C ALA A 31 -3.08 5.11 2.35
N ALA A 32 -3.43 4.43 3.44
CA ALA A 32 -3.17 3.00 3.60
C ALA A 32 -3.96 2.15 2.59
N ASP A 33 -5.26 2.42 2.43
CA ASP A 33 -6.11 1.72 1.45
C ASP A 33 -5.58 1.87 0.01
N ALA A 34 -5.20 3.10 -0.38
CA ALA A 34 -4.62 3.36 -1.70
C ALA A 34 -3.34 2.56 -1.95
N SER A 35 -2.47 2.44 -0.93
CA SER A 35 -1.21 1.69 -1.04
C SER A 35 -1.45 0.18 -1.17
N VAL A 36 -2.42 -0.36 -0.43
CA VAL A 36 -2.80 -1.78 -0.51
C VAL A 36 -3.39 -2.10 -1.88
N ARG A 37 -4.27 -1.25 -2.43
CA ARG A 37 -4.84 -1.45 -3.77
C ARG A 37 -3.78 -1.43 -4.86
N ALA A 38 -2.83 -0.50 -4.79
CA ALA A 38 -1.74 -0.43 -5.76
C ALA A 38 -0.87 -1.71 -5.74
N LEU A 39 -0.60 -2.26 -4.55
CA LEU A 39 0.11 -3.54 -4.44
C LEU A 39 -0.72 -4.72 -4.95
N ASP A 40 -2.02 -4.80 -4.63
CA ASP A 40 -2.91 -5.85 -5.14
C ASP A 40 -2.99 -5.85 -6.67
N GLU A 41 -3.18 -4.69 -7.28
CA GLU A 41 -3.21 -4.54 -8.74
C GLU A 41 -1.91 -5.01 -9.38
N ARG A 42 -0.77 -4.64 -8.79
CA ARG A 42 0.54 -5.06 -9.29
C ARG A 42 0.75 -6.57 -9.20
N LEU A 43 0.45 -7.17 -8.05
CA LEU A 43 0.59 -8.60 -7.83
C LEU A 43 -0.36 -9.40 -8.73
N ARG A 44 -1.59 -8.92 -8.94
CA ARG A 44 -2.54 -9.54 -9.87
C ARG A 44 -2.02 -9.48 -11.32
N ALA A 45 -1.42 -8.37 -11.72
CA ALA A 45 -0.82 -8.23 -13.05
C ALA A 45 0.39 -9.17 -13.25
N GLU A 46 1.23 -9.34 -12.22
CA GLU A 46 2.35 -10.30 -12.26
C GLU A 46 1.87 -11.75 -12.31
N ALA A 47 0.82 -12.11 -11.56
CA ALA A 47 0.27 -13.47 -11.57
C ALA A 47 -0.43 -13.85 -12.89
N ALA A 48 -0.86 -12.86 -13.67
CA ALA A 48 -1.52 -13.06 -14.97
C ALA A 48 -0.55 -13.05 -16.16
N ALA A 49 0.73 -12.76 -15.94
CA ALA A 49 1.79 -12.72 -16.95
C ALA A 49 2.53 -14.07 -17.03
#